data_AF-A0A1B6DEG6-F1
#
_entry.id   AF-A0A1B6DEG6-F1
#
_cell.length_a   1.000
_cell.length_b   1.000
_cell.length_c   1.000
_cell.angle_alpha   90.00
_cell.angle_beta   90.00
_cell.angle_gamma   90.00
#
_symmetry.space_group_name_H-M   'P 1'
#
loop_
_entity.id
_entity.type
_entity.pdbx_description
1 polymer ?
#
loop_
_entity_poly.entity_id
_entity_poly.type
_entity_poly.pdbx_seq_one_letter_code
_entity_poly.pdbx_strand_id
1 'polypeptide(L)'
;MAAQDQTYKSKGPAPTVDQINADRVTQLANLYWAPHTAQDHAPFDKSVVDGIYLGEICGSKFSIRRTMMLEFSQYMENYLWPNYKTGEATHAHMMSIVVMLNEKFRERVPAWEAFKKHPDHFSGFFQQVLEASLSTTNVKEKTSLIVFLNHSFNSMEVELVREQVKRLVSLSMWISLQEGRREYEFKKCPKWRKFWIKINKRDAPEQKIKLEWERKFLHRLMLQFIEILEEIPEQGDISPETIQYCERFLELMIDLEALLPTRRFFNTVMDDCHLVVRCYLSPLVKKEEGNLFVQVR
;
A
#
# COMPACT_ATOMS: atom_id res chain seq x y z
N MET A 1 -4.64 -29.12 15.45
CA MET A 1 -5.96 -28.45 15.33
C MET A 1 -5.85 -27.45 14.21
N ALA A 2 -6.54 -27.70 13.10
CA ALA A 2 -6.46 -26.89 11.89
C ALA A 2 -7.18 -25.55 12.09
N ALA A 3 -6.50 -24.46 11.76
CA ALA A 3 -7.07 -23.12 11.75
C ALA A 3 -8.12 -23.02 10.62
N GLN A 4 -9.32 -22.57 10.98
CA GLN A 4 -10.40 -22.32 10.02
C GLN A 4 -10.18 -20.94 9.38
N ASP A 5 -9.91 -20.95 8.08
CA ASP A 5 -9.95 -19.76 7.21
C ASP A 5 -11.35 -19.14 7.24
N GLN A 6 -11.49 -17.97 7.85
CA GLN A 6 -12.68 -17.15 7.73
C GLN A 6 -12.69 -16.46 6.37
N THR A 7 -13.25 -17.17 5.38
CA THR A 7 -13.67 -16.57 4.12
C THR A 7 -14.79 -15.56 4.38
N TYR A 8 -14.54 -14.28 4.12
CA TYR A 8 -15.57 -13.23 4.09
C TYR A 8 -16.53 -13.51 2.93
N LYS A 9 -17.54 -14.37 3.16
CA LYS A 9 -18.64 -14.58 2.22
C LYS A 9 -19.51 -13.32 2.17
N SER A 10 -19.62 -12.74 0.98
CA SER A 10 -20.61 -11.70 0.66
C SER A 10 -22.01 -12.17 1.07
N LYS A 11 -22.59 -11.55 2.12
CA LYS A 11 -23.92 -11.89 2.67
C LYS A 11 -25.06 -11.24 1.87
N GLY A 12 -25.17 -11.57 0.59
CA GLY A 12 -26.31 -11.16 -0.23
C GLY A 12 -26.52 -12.06 -1.45
N PRO A 13 -27.77 -12.20 -1.94
CA PRO A 13 -28.02 -12.93 -3.19
C PRO A 13 -27.25 -12.30 -4.34
N ALA A 14 -26.77 -13.15 -5.26
CA ALA A 14 -26.14 -12.71 -6.49
C ALA A 14 -27.13 -11.84 -7.29
N PRO A 15 -26.72 -10.68 -7.80
CA PRO A 15 -27.62 -9.79 -8.54
C PRO A 15 -28.14 -10.46 -9.82
N THR A 16 -29.37 -10.13 -10.22
CA THR A 16 -29.91 -10.55 -11.51
C THR A 16 -29.23 -9.80 -12.66
N VAL A 17 -29.31 -10.34 -13.88
CA VAL A 17 -28.75 -9.70 -15.08
C VAL A 17 -29.28 -8.28 -15.26
N ASP A 18 -30.59 -8.07 -15.03
CA ASP A 18 -31.21 -6.75 -15.12
C ASP A 18 -30.68 -5.76 -14.08
N GLN A 19 -30.40 -6.24 -12.85
CA GLN A 19 -29.79 -5.43 -11.80
C GLN A 19 -28.35 -5.05 -12.12
N ILE A 20 -27.60 -5.95 -12.77
CA ILE A 20 -26.23 -5.67 -13.24
C ILE A 20 -26.26 -4.61 -14.34
N ASN A 21 -27.17 -4.74 -15.32
CA ASN A 21 -27.29 -3.79 -16.43
C ASN A 21 -27.77 -2.40 -15.98
N ALA A 22 -28.63 -2.35 -14.96
CA ALA A 22 -29.08 -1.10 -14.35
C ALA A 22 -28.04 -0.46 -13.42
N ASP A 23 -26.96 -1.17 -13.07
CA ASP A 23 -25.93 -0.64 -12.18
C ASP A 23 -25.11 0.47 -12.86
N ARG A 24 -24.87 1.54 -12.11
CA ARG A 24 -24.11 2.70 -12.58
C ARG A 24 -22.70 2.34 -13.05
N VAL A 25 -22.01 1.40 -12.39
CA VAL A 25 -20.65 0.99 -12.79
C VAL A 25 -20.71 0.27 -14.13
N THR A 26 -21.70 -0.59 -14.36
CA THR A 26 -21.91 -1.27 -15.65
C THR A 26 -22.19 -0.27 -16.77
N GLN A 27 -23.05 0.71 -16.53
CA GLN A 27 -23.37 1.74 -17.52
C GLN A 27 -22.13 2.58 -17.89
N LEU A 28 -21.36 3.00 -16.89
CA LEU A 28 -20.10 3.71 -17.12
C LEU A 28 -19.09 2.83 -17.84
N ALA A 29 -18.97 1.56 -17.46
CA ALA A 29 -18.07 0.63 -18.13
C ALA A 29 -18.42 0.51 -19.61
N ASN A 30 -19.69 0.29 -19.95
CA ASN A 30 -20.13 0.16 -21.33
C ASN A 30 -19.87 1.44 -22.15
N LEU A 31 -19.94 2.62 -21.53
CA LEU A 31 -19.67 3.88 -22.20
C LEU A 31 -18.17 4.14 -22.43
N TYR A 32 -17.28 3.66 -21.56
CA TYR A 32 -15.91 4.16 -21.51
C TYR A 32 -14.80 3.10 -21.61
N TRP A 33 -14.99 1.86 -21.16
CA TRP A 33 -13.86 0.91 -21.07
C TRP A 33 -14.20 -0.58 -21.16
N ALA A 34 -15.48 -0.96 -21.18
CA ALA A 34 -15.86 -2.37 -21.22
C ALA A 34 -15.43 -3.01 -22.55
N PRO A 35 -14.84 -4.21 -22.53
CA PRO A 35 -14.26 -4.81 -23.75
C PRO A 35 -15.27 -5.02 -24.88
N HIS A 36 -16.54 -5.31 -24.54
CA HIS A 36 -17.58 -5.64 -25.51
C HIS A 36 -18.16 -4.42 -26.23
N THR A 37 -17.86 -3.20 -25.77
CA THR A 37 -18.29 -1.93 -26.38
C THR A 37 -17.13 -1.11 -26.95
N ALA A 38 -15.95 -1.72 -27.12
CA ALA A 38 -14.70 -1.03 -27.47
C ALA A 38 -14.72 -0.18 -28.75
N GLN A 39 -15.68 -0.39 -29.64
CA GLN A 39 -15.80 0.40 -30.88
C GLN A 39 -16.43 1.79 -30.66
N ASP A 40 -17.20 1.95 -29.58
CA ASP A 40 -18.05 3.12 -29.35
C ASP A 40 -17.74 3.82 -28.01
N HIS A 41 -16.52 3.63 -27.48
CA HIS A 41 -16.12 4.25 -26.22
C HIS A 41 -16.00 5.77 -26.35
N ALA A 42 -16.52 6.48 -25.36
CA ALA A 42 -16.28 7.90 -25.20
C ALA A 42 -14.80 8.17 -24.83
N PRO A 43 -14.26 9.36 -25.16
CA PRO A 43 -12.90 9.73 -24.76
C PRO A 43 -12.71 9.69 -23.25
N PHE A 44 -11.46 9.50 -22.82
CA PHE A 44 -11.10 9.53 -21.39
C PHE A 44 -11.55 10.84 -20.73
N ASP A 45 -12.27 10.70 -19.62
CA ASP A 45 -12.64 11.80 -18.75
C ASP A 45 -12.23 11.49 -17.30
N LYS A 46 -11.36 12.33 -16.75
CA LYS A 46 -10.89 12.25 -15.36
C LYS A 46 -12.03 12.39 -14.35
N SER A 47 -13.09 13.12 -14.69
CA SER A 47 -14.24 13.33 -13.80
C SER A 47 -14.98 12.02 -13.51
N VAL A 48 -14.93 11.07 -14.45
CA VAL A 48 -15.48 9.71 -14.28
C VAL A 48 -14.70 8.96 -13.21
N VAL A 49 -13.37 9.06 -13.21
CA VAL A 49 -12.51 8.44 -12.20
C VAL A 49 -12.79 9.02 -10.82
N ASP A 50 -12.83 10.36 -10.71
CA ASP A 50 -13.14 11.05 -9.47
C ASP A 50 -14.55 10.68 -8.96
N GLY A 51 -15.53 10.60 -9.86
CA GLY A 51 -16.91 10.23 -9.55
C GLY A 51 -17.07 8.77 -9.08
N ILE A 52 -16.34 7.83 -9.69
CA ILE A 52 -16.30 6.42 -9.26
C ILE A 52 -15.61 6.31 -7.90
N TYR A 53 -14.48 6.99 -7.72
CA TYR A 53 -13.75 6.95 -6.46
C TYR A 53 -14.60 7.48 -5.30
N LEU A 54 -15.17 8.69 -5.44
CA LEU A 54 -15.97 9.31 -4.39
C LEU A 54 -17.30 8.58 -4.17
N GLY A 55 -18.01 8.23 -5.24
CA GLY A 55 -19.35 7.66 -5.16
C GLY A 55 -19.36 6.16 -4.86
N GLU A 56 -18.52 5.39 -5.54
CA GLU A 56 -18.58 3.93 -5.51
C GLU A 56 -17.57 3.30 -4.57
N ILE A 57 -16.34 3.82 -4.51
CA ILE A 57 -15.30 3.28 -3.62
C ILE A 57 -15.48 3.87 -2.21
N CYS A 58 -15.38 5.19 -2.06
CA CYS A 58 -15.52 5.88 -0.78
C CYS A 58 -16.97 5.81 -0.24
N GLY A 59 -17.96 6.07 -1.09
CA GLY A 59 -19.38 6.04 -0.70
C GLY A 59 -19.85 4.67 -0.21
N SER A 60 -19.28 3.58 -0.72
CA SER A 60 -19.55 2.22 -0.23
C SER A 60 -18.62 1.77 0.92
N LYS A 61 -17.76 2.67 1.41
CA LYS A 61 -16.72 2.40 2.42
C LYS A 61 -15.79 1.26 2.02
N PHE A 62 -15.31 1.26 0.77
CA PHE A 62 -14.41 0.25 0.20
C PHE A 62 -15.05 -1.15 0.16
N SER A 63 -16.33 -1.22 -0.25
CA SER A 63 -17.05 -2.49 -0.33
C SER A 63 -16.42 -3.42 -1.37
N ILE A 64 -16.07 -4.63 -0.92
CA ILE A 64 -15.56 -5.71 -1.80
C ILE A 64 -16.47 -5.90 -3.01
N ARG A 65 -17.80 -5.87 -2.83
CA ARG A 65 -18.74 -6.06 -3.94
C ARG A 65 -18.62 -4.98 -5.01
N ARG A 66 -18.44 -3.70 -4.65
CA ARG A 66 -18.27 -2.61 -5.64
C ARG A 66 -16.91 -2.72 -6.32
N THR A 67 -15.87 -3.04 -5.56
CA THR A 67 -14.52 -3.26 -6.08
C THR A 67 -14.47 -4.41 -7.08
N MET A 68 -15.11 -5.54 -6.77
CA MET A 68 -15.25 -6.69 -7.69
C MET A 68 -15.92 -6.30 -9.01
N MET A 69 -16.98 -5.49 -8.96
CA MET A 69 -17.68 -5.07 -10.19
C MET A 69 -16.79 -4.19 -11.08
N LEU A 70 -16.00 -3.30 -10.48
CA LEU A 70 -15.02 -2.50 -11.21
C LEU A 70 -13.92 -3.37 -11.82
N GLU A 71 -13.37 -4.32 -11.05
CA GLU A 71 -12.34 -5.26 -11.53
C GLU A 71 -12.86 -6.13 -12.69
N PHE A 72 -14.05 -6.73 -12.54
CA PHE A 72 -14.66 -7.59 -13.56
C PHE A 72 -14.91 -6.84 -14.88
N SER A 73 -15.17 -5.53 -14.80
CA SER A 73 -15.32 -4.67 -15.97
C SER A 73 -14.01 -4.26 -16.65
N GLN A 74 -12.85 -4.70 -16.12
CA GLN A 74 -11.50 -4.33 -16.56
C GLN A 74 -11.20 -2.83 -16.42
N TYR A 75 -11.70 -2.22 -15.33
CA TYR A 75 -11.52 -0.80 -15.05
C TYR A 75 -10.04 -0.39 -14.98
N MET A 76 -9.19 -1.26 -14.43
CA MET A 76 -7.76 -0.99 -14.29
C MET A 76 -7.03 -0.98 -15.64
N GLU A 77 -7.20 -2.03 -16.42
CA GLU A 77 -6.47 -2.27 -17.67
C GLU A 77 -6.94 -1.35 -18.81
N ASN A 78 -8.23 -1.03 -18.84
CA ASN A 78 -8.83 -0.35 -19.99
C ASN A 78 -9.11 1.14 -19.72
N TYR A 79 -9.23 1.57 -18.45
CA TYR A 79 -9.53 2.97 -18.13
C TYR A 79 -8.50 3.65 -17.24
N LEU A 80 -8.08 3.03 -16.13
CA LEU A 80 -7.19 3.68 -15.17
C LEU A 80 -5.75 3.76 -15.68
N TRP A 81 -5.10 2.62 -15.90
CA TRP A 81 -3.65 2.61 -16.16
C TRP A 81 -3.25 3.26 -17.48
N PRO A 82 -3.94 3.00 -18.62
CA PRO A 82 -3.59 3.65 -19.90
C PRO A 82 -3.70 5.17 -19.87
N ASN A 83 -4.51 5.73 -18.97
CA ASN A 83 -4.75 7.16 -18.85
C ASN A 83 -4.06 7.79 -17.63
N TYR A 84 -3.30 7.01 -16.85
CA TYR A 84 -2.55 7.54 -15.72
C TYR A 84 -1.30 8.28 -16.22
N LYS A 85 -1.13 9.52 -15.79
CA LYS A 85 0.04 10.35 -16.12
C LYS A 85 0.67 10.93 -14.85
N THR A 86 1.96 10.68 -14.69
CA THR A 86 2.76 11.22 -13.59
C THR A 86 2.66 12.75 -13.55
N GLY A 87 2.28 13.31 -12.40
CA GLY A 87 2.15 14.76 -12.20
C GLY A 87 0.81 15.37 -12.63
N GLU A 88 -0.05 14.60 -13.32
CA GLU A 88 -1.40 15.04 -13.72
C GLU A 88 -2.51 14.25 -13.01
N ALA A 89 -2.25 12.97 -12.69
CA ALA A 89 -3.23 12.08 -12.10
C ALA A 89 -3.64 12.50 -10.68
N THR A 90 -4.96 12.49 -10.42
CA THR A 90 -5.54 12.88 -9.14
C THR A 90 -5.29 11.84 -8.05
N HIS A 91 -5.48 12.21 -6.78
CA HIS A 91 -5.47 11.26 -5.65
C HIS A 91 -6.49 10.14 -5.86
N ALA A 92 -7.68 10.46 -6.37
CA ALA A 92 -8.72 9.49 -6.69
C ALA A 92 -8.28 8.50 -7.77
N HIS A 93 -7.57 8.95 -8.81
CA HIS A 93 -7.01 8.08 -9.84
C HIS A 93 -5.98 7.12 -9.26
N MET A 94 -5.03 7.63 -8.47
CA MET A 94 -4.03 6.81 -7.79
C MET A 94 -4.66 5.79 -6.85
N MET A 95 -5.58 6.22 -5.97
CA MET A 95 -6.26 5.34 -5.02
C MET A 95 -7.12 4.30 -5.72
N SER A 96 -7.77 4.64 -6.84
CA SER A 96 -8.54 3.68 -7.63
C SER A 96 -7.62 2.58 -8.17
N ILE A 97 -6.42 2.92 -8.65
CA ILE A 97 -5.42 1.92 -9.10
C ILE A 97 -4.97 1.04 -7.93
N VAL A 98 -4.68 1.63 -6.77
CA VAL A 98 -4.30 0.91 -5.54
C VAL A 98 -5.38 -0.10 -5.15
N VAL A 99 -6.65 0.31 -5.14
CA VAL A 99 -7.79 -0.54 -4.78
C VAL A 99 -7.99 -1.67 -5.79
N MET A 100 -7.89 -1.40 -7.10
CA MET A 100 -7.98 -2.44 -8.12
C MET A 100 -6.84 -3.46 -8.02
N LEU A 101 -5.62 -2.99 -7.76
CA LEU A 101 -4.47 -3.88 -7.60
C LEU A 101 -4.65 -4.81 -6.39
N ASN A 102 -5.04 -4.27 -5.24
CA ASN A 102 -5.30 -5.06 -4.03
C ASN A 102 -6.39 -6.11 -4.28
N GLU A 103 -7.43 -5.76 -5.04
CA GLU A 103 -8.49 -6.68 -5.41
C GLU A 103 -7.98 -7.83 -6.29
N LYS A 104 -7.10 -7.54 -7.25
CA LYS A 104 -6.48 -8.58 -8.08
C LYS A 104 -5.69 -9.59 -7.25
N PHE A 105 -4.96 -9.12 -6.22
CA PHE A 105 -4.30 -10.01 -5.28
C PHE A 105 -5.29 -10.83 -4.46
N ARG A 106 -6.41 -10.22 -4.03
CA ARG A 106 -7.49 -10.91 -3.30
C ARG A 106 -8.09 -12.05 -4.12
N GLU A 107 -8.32 -11.82 -5.40
CA GLU A 107 -8.84 -12.81 -6.37
C GLU A 107 -7.75 -13.73 -6.95
N ARG A 108 -6.49 -13.53 -6.55
CA ARG A 108 -5.32 -14.33 -6.98
C ARG A 108 -5.13 -14.33 -8.50
N VAL A 109 -5.40 -13.20 -9.15
CA VAL A 109 -5.16 -12.98 -10.58
C VAL A 109 -3.90 -12.15 -10.82
N PRO A 110 -3.28 -12.20 -12.02
CA PRO A 110 -2.08 -11.40 -12.31
C PRO A 110 -2.32 -9.89 -12.13
N ALA A 111 -1.61 -9.28 -11.18
CA ALA A 111 -1.82 -7.88 -10.80
C ALA A 111 -0.90 -6.87 -11.53
N TRP A 112 0.25 -7.33 -12.01
CA TRP A 112 1.32 -6.44 -12.51
C TRP A 112 1.36 -6.28 -14.03
N GLU A 113 0.53 -7.02 -14.79
CA GLU A 113 0.62 -7.09 -16.26
C GLU A 113 0.39 -5.74 -16.94
N ALA A 114 -0.59 -4.96 -16.47
CA ALA A 114 -0.88 -3.64 -17.03
C ALA A 114 0.33 -2.70 -16.93
N PHE A 115 1.00 -2.69 -15.77
CA PHE A 115 2.19 -1.88 -15.54
C PHE A 115 3.38 -2.34 -16.37
N LYS A 116 3.56 -3.65 -16.56
CA LYS A 116 4.62 -4.17 -17.44
C LYS A 116 4.41 -3.78 -18.91
N LYS A 117 3.15 -3.74 -19.37
CA LYS A 117 2.82 -3.34 -20.73
C LYS A 117 3.08 -1.86 -21.00
N HIS A 118 2.83 -1.00 -20.01
CA HIS A 118 3.02 0.45 -20.10
C HIS A 118 3.77 0.96 -18.85
N PRO A 119 5.10 0.84 -18.77
CA PRO A 119 5.85 1.07 -17.52
C PRO A 119 6.18 2.54 -17.22
N ASP A 120 6.03 3.43 -18.20
CA ASP A 120 6.60 4.79 -18.18
C ASP A 120 6.21 5.61 -16.94
N HIS A 121 4.97 5.47 -16.49
CA HIS A 121 4.44 6.23 -15.35
C HIS A 121 4.56 5.51 -14.00
N PHE A 122 5.05 4.26 -13.96
CA PHE A 122 5.04 3.45 -12.74
C PHE A 122 5.87 4.05 -11.61
N SER A 123 7.04 4.60 -11.91
CA SER A 123 7.87 5.24 -10.88
C SER A 123 7.20 6.48 -10.28
N GLY A 124 6.41 7.21 -11.07
CA GLY A 124 5.66 8.39 -10.61
C GLY A 124 4.45 7.99 -9.76
N PHE A 125 3.70 6.99 -10.23
CA PHE A 125 2.60 6.36 -9.48
C PHE A 125 3.08 5.85 -8.12
N PHE A 126 4.17 5.08 -8.10
CA PHE A 126 4.70 4.54 -6.86
C PHE A 126 5.13 5.64 -5.89
N GLN A 127 5.75 6.72 -6.38
CA GLN A 127 6.09 7.87 -5.55
C GLN A 127 4.84 8.54 -4.94
N GLN A 128 3.78 8.72 -5.73
CA GLN A 128 2.50 9.26 -5.24
C GLN A 128 1.88 8.36 -4.16
N VAL A 129 1.98 7.03 -4.27
CA VAL A 129 1.55 6.07 -3.24
C VAL A 129 2.34 6.26 -1.94
N LEU A 130 3.67 6.40 -2.03
CA LEU A 130 4.52 6.63 -0.83
C LEU A 130 4.13 7.94 -0.13
N GLU A 131 3.91 9.00 -0.90
CA GLU A 131 3.49 10.30 -0.36
C GLU A 131 2.11 10.22 0.28
N ALA A 132 1.15 9.55 -0.37
CA ALA A 132 -0.20 9.34 0.16
C ALA A 132 -0.18 8.51 1.46
N SER A 133 0.70 7.51 1.56
CA SER A 133 0.83 6.66 2.75
C SER A 133 1.20 7.45 4.02
N LEU A 134 1.89 8.58 3.84
CA LEU A 134 2.31 9.49 4.93
C LEU A 134 1.39 10.71 5.13
N SER A 135 0.46 10.99 4.21
CA SER A 135 -0.32 12.23 4.21
C SER A 135 -1.83 12.04 4.31
N THR A 136 -2.37 10.89 3.87
CA THR A 136 -3.82 10.65 3.99
C THR A 136 -4.23 10.54 5.44
N THR A 137 -5.36 11.15 5.80
CA THR A 137 -5.97 11.06 7.13
C THR A 137 -7.05 9.98 7.19
N ASN A 138 -7.49 9.46 6.04
CA ASN A 138 -8.52 8.43 5.99
C ASN A 138 -7.91 7.05 6.28
N VAL A 139 -8.33 6.41 7.38
CA VAL A 139 -7.79 5.12 7.83
C VAL A 139 -8.01 4.00 6.80
N LYS A 140 -9.12 4.01 6.03
CA LYS A 140 -9.35 3.01 4.97
C LYS A 140 -8.42 3.19 3.78
N GLU A 141 -8.14 4.45 3.41
CA GLU A 141 -7.13 4.75 2.39
C GLU A 141 -5.75 4.31 2.88
N LYS A 142 -5.37 4.69 4.11
CA LYS A 142 -4.10 4.24 4.73
C LYS A 142 -3.98 2.72 4.68
N THR A 143 -5.01 1.99 5.09
CA THR A 143 -5.04 0.52 5.05
C THR A 143 -4.82 -0.02 3.64
N SER A 144 -5.53 0.53 2.64
CA SER A 144 -5.38 0.10 1.24
C SER A 144 -3.96 0.36 0.71
N LEU A 145 -3.35 1.49 1.09
CA LEU A 145 -1.97 1.82 0.73
C LEU A 145 -0.96 0.87 1.40
N ILE A 146 -1.16 0.53 2.68
CA ILE A 146 -0.31 -0.46 3.38
C ILE A 146 -0.40 -1.84 2.71
N VAL A 147 -1.60 -2.29 2.36
CA VAL A 147 -1.81 -3.57 1.65
C VAL A 147 -1.10 -3.56 0.28
N PHE A 148 -1.21 -2.46 -0.47
CA PHE A 148 -0.50 -2.29 -1.74
C PHE A 148 1.02 -2.35 -1.56
N LEU A 149 1.55 -1.68 -0.53
CA LEU A 149 2.98 -1.70 -0.23
C LEU A 149 3.43 -3.12 0.12
N ASN A 150 2.62 -3.86 0.88
CA ASN A 150 2.92 -5.23 1.21
C ASN A 150 2.99 -6.12 -0.04
N HIS A 151 1.99 -6.02 -0.93
CA HIS A 151 2.04 -6.68 -2.23
C HIS A 151 3.27 -6.31 -3.05
N SER A 152 3.69 -5.03 -3.01
CA SER A 152 4.89 -4.57 -3.71
C SER A 152 6.17 -5.19 -3.16
N PHE A 153 6.34 -5.26 -1.83
CA PHE A 153 7.50 -5.91 -1.22
C PHE A 153 7.50 -7.43 -1.43
N ASN A 154 6.32 -8.05 -1.46
CA ASN A 154 6.16 -9.47 -1.75
C ASN A 154 6.23 -9.82 -3.24
N SER A 155 6.37 -8.84 -4.14
CA SER A 155 6.52 -9.02 -5.59
C SER A 155 7.91 -8.58 -6.08
N MET A 156 8.95 -8.77 -5.25
CA MET A 156 10.32 -8.41 -5.60
C MET A 156 10.88 -9.19 -6.79
N GLU A 157 10.26 -10.26 -7.26
CA GLU A 157 10.61 -10.98 -8.49
C GLU A 157 10.28 -10.17 -9.75
N VAL A 158 9.29 -9.29 -9.70
CA VAL A 158 8.88 -8.40 -10.79
C VAL A 158 9.86 -7.23 -10.87
N GLU A 159 10.63 -7.14 -11.94
CA GLU A 159 11.71 -6.15 -12.09
C GLU A 159 11.23 -4.71 -11.90
N LEU A 160 10.11 -4.34 -12.54
CA LEU A 160 9.51 -3.02 -12.43
C LEU A 160 9.22 -2.62 -10.97
N VAL A 161 8.69 -3.55 -10.18
CA VAL A 161 8.36 -3.35 -8.75
C VAL A 161 9.63 -3.33 -7.91
N ARG A 162 10.53 -4.28 -8.13
CA ARG A 162 11.82 -4.41 -7.44
C ARG A 162 12.64 -3.13 -7.50
N GLU A 163 12.69 -2.45 -8.65
CA GLU A 163 13.39 -1.17 -8.79
C GLU A 163 12.83 -0.07 -7.87
N GLN A 164 11.54 -0.12 -7.56
CA GLN A 164 10.89 0.84 -6.65
C GLN A 164 11.06 0.47 -5.17
N VAL A 165 10.89 -0.81 -4.81
CA VAL A 165 10.93 -1.22 -3.39
C VAL A 165 12.36 -1.36 -2.86
N LYS A 166 13.33 -1.79 -3.69
CA LYS A 166 14.71 -2.04 -3.23
C LYS A 166 15.38 -0.78 -2.66
N ARG A 167 15.02 0.41 -3.17
CA ARG A 167 15.60 1.67 -2.68
C ARG A 167 15.16 1.98 -1.24
N LEU A 168 14.00 1.48 -0.81
CA LEU A 168 13.43 1.71 0.52
C LEU A 168 14.05 0.85 1.62
N VAL A 169 14.66 -0.29 1.25
CA VAL A 169 15.25 -1.29 2.17
C VAL A 169 16.76 -1.47 1.99
N SER A 170 17.41 -0.53 1.31
CA SER A 170 18.87 -0.54 1.10
C SER A 170 19.63 0.04 2.29
N LEU A 171 20.95 -0.17 2.36
CA LEU A 171 21.82 0.39 3.41
C LEU A 171 21.60 1.89 3.65
N SER A 172 21.20 2.64 2.61
CA SER A 172 20.97 4.07 2.69
C SER A 172 19.83 4.48 3.64
N MET A 173 18.94 3.54 4.00
CA MET A 173 17.88 3.77 4.98
C MET A 173 18.39 4.03 6.41
N TRP A 174 19.64 3.64 6.71
CA TRP A 174 20.31 3.90 8.00
C TRP A 174 20.55 5.39 8.27
N ILE A 175 20.17 6.28 7.35
CA ILE A 175 20.07 7.72 7.62
C ILE A 175 19.02 8.02 8.71
N SER A 176 18.07 7.09 8.90
CA SER A 176 17.02 7.18 9.90
C SER A 176 17.51 6.78 11.30
N LEU A 177 18.60 6.04 11.41
CA LEU A 177 19.15 5.61 12.69
C LEU A 177 19.74 6.80 13.46
N GLN A 178 19.63 6.73 14.79
CA GLN A 178 20.42 7.57 15.67
C GLN A 178 21.93 7.41 15.36
N GLU A 179 22.69 8.51 15.49
CA GLU A 179 24.11 8.50 15.15
C GLU A 179 24.89 7.44 15.93
N GLY A 180 24.67 7.36 17.25
CA GLY A 180 25.32 6.35 18.10
C GLY A 180 25.01 4.92 17.67
N ARG A 181 23.74 4.63 17.33
CA ARG A 181 23.32 3.30 16.84
C ARG A 181 23.99 2.97 15.50
N ARG A 182 23.96 3.90 14.54
CA ARG A 182 24.61 3.71 13.23
C ARG A 182 26.11 3.45 13.35
N GLU A 183 26.80 4.22 14.20
CA GLU A 183 28.23 4.05 14.46
C GLU A 183 28.54 2.68 15.11
N TYR A 184 27.68 2.21 16.00
CA TYR A 184 27.77 0.88 16.59
C TYR A 184 27.65 -0.24 15.53
N GLU A 185 26.68 -0.15 14.62
CA GLU A 185 26.54 -1.14 13.53
C GLU A 185 27.72 -1.11 12.55
N PHE A 186 28.27 0.06 12.26
CA PHE A 186 29.49 0.18 11.46
C PHE A 186 30.72 -0.41 12.14
N LYS A 187 30.82 -0.36 13.48
CA LYS A 187 31.90 -1.04 14.21
C LYS A 187 31.76 -2.56 14.11
N LYS A 188 30.53 -3.09 14.19
CA LYS A 188 30.27 -4.54 13.98
C LYS A 188 30.63 -5.01 12.58
N CYS A 189 30.32 -4.20 11.56
CA CYS A 189 30.67 -4.51 10.17
C CYS A 189 31.31 -3.31 9.45
N PRO A 190 32.64 -3.13 9.54
CA PRO A 190 33.34 -1.98 8.96
C PRO A 190 33.19 -1.82 7.44
N LYS A 191 32.86 -2.90 6.72
CA LYS A 191 32.57 -2.85 5.27
C LYS A 191 31.36 -1.95 4.97
N TRP A 192 30.33 -1.92 5.83
CA TRP A 192 29.16 -1.06 5.62
C TRP A 192 29.49 0.42 5.65
N ARG A 193 30.41 0.85 6.51
CA ARG A 193 30.88 2.25 6.52
C ARG A 193 31.46 2.66 5.17
N LYS A 194 32.26 1.79 4.53
CA LYS A 194 32.84 2.07 3.21
C LYS A 194 31.76 2.23 2.15
N PHE A 195 30.75 1.33 2.13
CA PHE A 195 29.64 1.43 1.19
C PHE A 195 28.74 2.65 1.46
N TRP A 196 28.46 2.95 2.73
CA TRP A 196 27.71 4.13 3.16
C TRP A 196 28.35 5.43 2.65
N ILE A 197 29.67 5.59 2.86
CA ILE A 197 30.41 6.75 2.34
C ILE A 197 30.32 6.82 0.81
N LYS A 198 30.41 5.69 0.12
CA LYS A 198 30.30 5.64 -1.35
C LYS A 198 28.90 6.01 -1.84
N ILE A 199 27.85 5.58 -1.16
CA ILE A 199 26.46 5.95 -1.46
C ILE A 199 26.31 7.47 -1.33
N ASN A 200 26.67 8.03 -0.18
CA ASN A 200 26.51 9.47 0.08
C ASN A 200 27.35 10.35 -0.86
N LYS A 201 28.51 9.86 -1.33
CA LYS A 201 29.33 10.56 -2.32
C LYS A 201 28.75 10.54 -3.75
N ARG A 202 27.88 9.58 -4.06
CA ARG A 202 27.23 9.45 -5.38
C ARG A 202 25.97 10.28 -5.51
N ASP A 203 25.41 10.71 -4.40
CA ASP A 203 24.18 11.50 -4.39
C ASP A 203 24.45 12.89 -4.96
N ALA A 204 23.82 13.20 -6.09
CA ALA A 204 23.86 14.54 -6.67
C ALA A 204 23.18 15.54 -5.71
N PRO A 205 23.73 16.76 -5.53
CA PRO A 205 23.16 17.75 -4.63
C PRO A 205 21.67 18.02 -4.86
N GLU A 206 21.25 18.03 -6.13
CA GLU A 206 19.88 18.32 -6.56
C GLU A 206 18.90 17.22 -6.17
N GLN A 207 19.37 15.98 -6.02
CA GLN A 207 18.55 14.82 -5.67
C GLN A 207 18.55 14.52 -4.17
N LYS A 208 19.40 15.19 -3.39
CA LYS A 208 19.65 14.87 -1.98
C LYS A 208 18.37 14.91 -1.14
N ILE A 209 17.53 15.91 -1.33
CA ILE A 209 16.26 16.05 -0.60
C ILE A 209 15.31 14.88 -0.91
N LYS A 210 15.14 14.55 -2.19
CA LYS A 210 14.30 13.43 -2.62
C LYS A 210 14.82 12.10 -2.07
N LEU A 211 16.12 11.84 -2.21
CA LEU A 211 16.74 10.61 -1.74
C LEU A 211 16.66 10.47 -0.22
N GLU A 212 16.90 11.55 0.53
CA GLU A 212 16.74 11.56 1.97
C GLU A 212 15.28 11.28 2.37
N TRP A 213 14.32 11.86 1.64
CA TRP A 213 12.92 11.55 1.85
C TRP A 213 12.65 10.06 1.64
N GLU A 214 13.01 9.47 0.50
CA GLU A 214 12.77 8.05 0.21
C GLU A 214 13.43 7.12 1.25
N ARG A 215 14.67 7.42 1.66
CA ARG A 215 15.43 6.61 2.63
C ARG A 215 14.84 6.62 4.03
N LYS A 216 14.10 7.68 4.37
CA LYS A 216 13.39 7.81 5.66
C LYS A 216 11.94 7.35 5.58
N PHE A 217 11.45 6.89 4.42
CA PHE A 217 10.04 6.55 4.22
C PHE A 217 9.54 5.52 5.23
N LEU A 218 10.16 4.33 5.29
CA LEU A 218 9.71 3.26 6.20
C LEU A 218 9.82 3.66 7.68
N HIS A 219 10.85 4.45 8.03
CA HIS A 219 10.98 5.00 9.38
C HIS A 219 9.81 5.93 9.72
N ARG A 220 9.49 6.91 8.85
CA ARG A 220 8.33 7.79 9.05
C ARG A 220 7.01 7.02 9.09
N LEU A 221 6.89 5.98 8.28
CA LEU A 221 5.70 5.13 8.24
C LEU A 221 5.52 4.37 9.58
N MET A 222 6.61 3.86 10.18
CA MET A 222 6.59 3.27 11.52
C MET A 222 6.24 4.28 12.61
N LEU A 223 6.78 5.51 12.55
CA LEU A 223 6.44 6.56 13.52
C LEU A 223 4.96 6.92 13.46
N GLN A 224 4.40 7.10 12.26
CA GLN A 224 2.97 7.36 12.07
C GLN A 224 2.10 6.22 12.62
N PHE A 225 2.51 4.96 12.44
CA PHE A 225 1.79 3.83 13.03
C PHE A 225 1.86 3.83 14.56
N ILE A 226 3.03 4.16 15.14
CA ILE A 226 3.19 4.28 16.60
C ILE A 226 2.28 5.38 17.14
N GLU A 227 2.19 6.54 16.47
CA GLU A 227 1.27 7.63 16.85
C GLU A 227 -0.18 7.13 16.87
N ILE A 228 -0.62 6.42 15.81
CA ILE A 228 -1.97 5.83 15.75
C ILE A 228 -2.19 4.82 16.89
N LEU A 229 -1.20 3.99 17.23
CA LEU A 229 -1.31 3.06 18.35
C LEU A 229 -1.45 3.76 19.70
N GLU A 230 -0.78 4.90 19.89
CA GLU A 230 -0.83 5.69 21.13
C GLU A 230 -2.12 6.49 21.28
N GLU A 231 -2.76 6.86 20.17
CA GLU A 231 -4.07 7.52 20.16
C GLU A 231 -5.22 6.57 20.52
N ILE A 232 -4.99 5.25 20.54
CA ILE A 232 -6.02 4.27 20.93
C ILE A 232 -6.37 4.47 22.41
N PRO A 233 -7.65 4.72 22.75
CA PRO A 233 -8.03 4.98 24.13
C PRO A 233 -7.94 3.71 24.99
N GLU A 234 -7.43 3.84 26.23
CA GLU A 234 -7.35 2.74 27.18
C GLU A 234 -8.73 2.12 27.47
N GLN A 235 -9.77 2.96 27.52
CA GLN A 235 -11.15 2.59 27.81
C GLN A 235 -12.07 3.11 26.70
N GLY A 236 -13.13 2.38 26.40
CA GLY A 236 -14.08 2.72 25.32
C GLY A 236 -13.78 2.02 24.00
N ASP A 237 -14.64 2.28 23.02
CA ASP A 237 -14.65 1.57 21.75
C ASP A 237 -13.50 2.02 20.84
N ILE A 238 -12.99 1.09 20.05
CA ILE A 238 -12.03 1.35 18.98
C ILE A 238 -12.72 1.11 17.64
N SER A 239 -12.42 1.97 16.65
CA SER A 239 -12.92 1.78 15.30
C SER A 239 -12.39 0.47 14.69
N PRO A 240 -13.25 -0.38 14.09
CA PRO A 240 -12.83 -1.57 13.37
C PRO A 240 -11.82 -1.26 12.24
N GLU A 241 -11.94 -0.09 11.61
CA GLU A 241 -10.98 0.37 10.60
C GLU A 241 -9.58 0.59 11.18
N THR A 242 -9.46 1.13 12.39
CA THR A 242 -8.17 1.31 13.06
C THR A 242 -7.54 -0.03 13.41
N ILE A 243 -8.33 -0.99 13.92
CA ILE A 243 -7.84 -2.35 14.18
C ILE A 243 -7.30 -2.97 12.89
N GLN A 244 -8.08 -2.92 11.82
CA GLN A 244 -7.69 -3.47 10.52
C GLN A 244 -6.42 -2.81 9.98
N TYR A 245 -6.29 -1.49 10.11
CA TYR A 245 -5.07 -0.78 9.76
C TYR A 245 -3.87 -1.32 10.55
N CYS A 246 -4.00 -1.47 11.86
CA CYS A 246 -2.93 -1.95 12.72
C CYS A 246 -2.50 -3.39 12.38
N GLU A 247 -3.46 -4.28 12.10
CA GLU A 247 -3.20 -5.65 11.66
C GLU A 247 -2.44 -5.68 10.33
N ARG A 248 -2.90 -4.92 9.33
CA ARG A 248 -2.23 -4.86 8.01
C ARG A 248 -0.87 -4.19 8.08
N PHE A 249 -0.69 -3.25 9.00
CA PHE A 249 0.62 -2.66 9.26
C PHE A 249 1.61 -3.70 9.80
N LEU A 250 1.21 -4.48 10.80
CA LEU A 250 2.06 -5.55 11.35
C LEU A 250 2.35 -6.64 10.30
N GLU A 251 1.38 -7.01 9.47
CA GLU A 251 1.60 -7.93 8.34
C GLU A 251 2.73 -7.43 7.43
N LEU A 252 2.73 -6.15 7.05
CA LEU A 252 3.82 -5.55 6.28
C LEU A 252 5.17 -5.64 7.02
N MET A 253 5.20 -5.37 8.33
CA MET A 253 6.45 -5.45 9.11
C MET A 253 6.99 -6.88 9.18
N ILE A 254 6.11 -7.87 9.38
CA ILE A 254 6.45 -9.29 9.39
C ILE A 254 7.03 -9.71 8.04
N ASP A 255 6.37 -9.38 6.94
CA ASP A 255 6.81 -9.77 5.60
C ASP A 255 8.17 -9.15 5.25
N LEU A 256 8.40 -7.89 5.64
CA LEU A 256 9.70 -7.23 5.53
C LEU A 256 10.79 -7.94 6.34
N GLU A 257 10.49 -8.45 7.53
CA GLU A 257 11.43 -9.18 8.40
C GLU A 257 11.62 -10.66 8.01
N ALA A 258 10.67 -11.23 7.27
CA ALA A 258 10.69 -12.64 6.87
C ALA A 258 11.66 -12.90 5.71
N LEU A 259 11.87 -11.91 4.83
CA LEU A 259 12.71 -12.04 3.64
C LEU A 259 14.09 -11.39 3.82
N LEU A 260 15.17 -12.12 3.55
CA LEU A 260 16.54 -11.59 3.72
C LEU A 260 16.82 -10.27 2.96
N PRO A 261 16.38 -10.09 1.69
CA PRO A 261 16.65 -8.87 0.92
C PRO A 261 16.06 -7.60 1.55
N THR A 262 14.92 -7.71 2.23
CA THR A 262 14.23 -6.61 2.92
C THR A 262 14.74 -6.46 4.36
N ARG A 263 14.88 -7.57 5.09
CA ARG A 263 15.28 -7.61 6.51
C ARG A 263 16.64 -6.98 6.77
N ARG A 264 17.63 -7.23 5.90
CA ARG A 264 19.06 -7.01 6.18
C ARG A 264 19.40 -5.65 6.81
N PHE A 265 18.82 -4.57 6.31
CA PHE A 265 19.03 -3.23 6.82
C PHE A 265 17.82 -2.69 7.57
N PHE A 266 16.62 -3.16 7.21
CA PHE A 266 15.36 -2.77 7.83
C PHE A 266 15.28 -3.19 9.30
N ASN A 267 15.71 -4.40 9.65
CA ASN A 267 15.69 -4.93 11.01
C ASN A 267 16.30 -3.98 12.04
N THR A 268 17.45 -3.39 11.71
CA THR A 268 18.14 -2.43 12.58
C THR A 268 17.31 -1.16 12.80
N VAL A 269 16.64 -0.67 11.76
CA VAL A 269 15.81 0.54 11.84
C VAL A 269 14.54 0.27 12.64
N MET A 270 13.91 -0.89 12.41
CA MET A 270 12.73 -1.31 13.17
C MET A 270 13.03 -1.46 14.67
N ASP A 271 14.19 -2.03 15.01
CA ASP A 271 14.66 -2.17 16.40
C ASP A 271 14.97 -0.80 17.05
N ASP A 272 15.58 0.13 16.31
CA ASP A 272 15.86 1.50 16.77
C ASP A 272 14.57 2.31 17.03
N CYS A 273 13.47 1.99 16.33
CA CYS A 273 12.14 2.54 16.61
C CYS A 273 11.45 1.91 17.83
N HIS A 274 12.02 0.84 18.40
CA HIS A 274 11.40 0.05 19.46
C HIS A 274 9.99 -0.44 19.12
N LEU A 275 9.71 -0.66 17.83
CA LEU A 275 8.36 -0.91 17.32
C LEU A 275 7.65 -2.05 18.07
N VAL A 276 8.34 -3.18 18.22
CA VAL A 276 7.81 -4.36 18.93
C VAL A 276 7.41 -4.01 20.36
N VAL A 277 8.30 -3.34 21.11
CA VAL A 277 8.03 -2.93 22.50
C VAL A 277 6.81 -2.01 22.56
N ARG A 278 6.69 -1.06 21.62
CA ARG A 278 5.56 -0.13 21.54
C ARG A 278 4.24 -0.86 21.25
N CYS A 279 4.26 -1.88 20.40
CA CYS A 279 3.10 -2.76 20.18
C CYS A 279 2.70 -3.50 21.47
N TYR A 280 3.66 -4.08 22.21
CA TYR A 280 3.38 -4.80 23.47
C TYR A 280 2.80 -3.91 24.57
N LEU A 281 3.21 -2.63 24.61
CA LEU A 281 2.72 -1.67 25.60
C LEU A 281 1.42 -0.97 25.17
N SER A 282 0.99 -1.12 23.91
CA SER A 282 -0.18 -0.42 23.38
C SER A 282 -1.48 -0.85 24.07
N PRO A 283 -2.46 0.05 24.23
CA PRO A 283 -3.77 -0.28 24.78
C PRO A 283 -4.53 -1.35 23.99
N LEU A 284 -4.27 -1.46 22.68
CA LEU A 284 -4.89 -2.43 21.78
C LEU A 284 -4.72 -3.88 22.26
N VAL A 285 -3.59 -4.19 22.91
CA VAL A 285 -3.29 -5.53 23.44
C VAL A 285 -4.24 -5.98 24.54
N LYS A 286 -4.83 -5.02 25.26
CA LYS A 286 -5.72 -5.28 26.40
C LYS A 286 -7.19 -5.40 25.99
N LYS A 287 -7.52 -5.13 24.72
CA LYS A 287 -8.87 -5.16 24.16
C LYS A 287 -9.15 -6.51 23.51
N GLU A 288 -10.36 -7.05 23.68
CA GLU A 288 -10.75 -8.33 23.09
C GLU A 288 -10.71 -8.27 21.56
N GLU A 289 -10.99 -7.10 20.98
CA GLU A 289 -10.96 -6.85 19.55
C GLU A 289 -9.53 -6.89 18.96
N GLY A 290 -8.49 -6.78 19.81
CA GLY A 290 -7.08 -6.82 19.42
C GLY A 290 -6.47 -8.23 19.32
N ASN A 291 -7.28 -9.29 19.38
CA ASN A 291 -6.77 -10.67 19.43
C ASN A 291 -5.89 -11.06 18.24
N LEU A 292 -6.24 -10.66 17.02
CA LEU A 292 -5.40 -10.95 15.86
C LEU A 292 -4.10 -10.13 15.91
N PHE A 293 -4.18 -8.83 16.25
CA PHE A 293 -3.00 -7.99 16.51
C PHE A 293 -2.06 -8.60 17.56
N VAL A 294 -2.60 -9.24 18.60
CA VAL A 294 -1.82 -9.98 19.61
C VAL A 294 -1.07 -11.18 19.04
N GLN A 295 -1.63 -11.86 18.04
CA GLN A 295 -1.02 -13.03 17.40
C GLN A 295 0.06 -12.66 16.39
N VAL A 296 -0.04 -11.47 15.76
CA VAL A 296 0.85 -11.04 14.66
C VAL A 296 1.88 -9.96 15.07
N ARG A 297 2.08 -9.70 16.36
CA ARG A 297 3.05 -8.70 16.86
C ARG A 297 4.42 -9.28 17.22
#